data_AF-A0A8C3ITP9-F1
#
_entry.id   AF-A0A8C3ITP9-F1
#
_cell.length_a   1.000
_cell.length_b   1.000
_cell.length_c   1.000
_cell.angle_alpha   90.00
_cell.angle_beta   90.00
_cell.angle_gamma   90.00
#
_symmetry.space_group_name_H-M   'P 1'
#
loop_
_entity.id
_entity.type
_entity.pdbx_description
1 polymer ?
#
loop_
_entity_poly.entity_id
_entity_poly.type
_entity_poly.pdbx_seq_one_letter_code
_entity_poly.pdbx_strand_id
1 'polypeptide(L)'
;MKFICKDFWTTVFKKQIDNLRTNHQGIYVLQDNKFRLLTQMSTGKQYLEYAPKYLAFTCGLVRGGLSNLGIKSIVTAEVSAMPACEYISD
;
A
#
# COMPACT_ATOMS: atom_id res chain seq x y z
N MET A 1 -10.37 0.85 8.27
CA MET A 1 -9.71 0.85 6.96
C MET A 1 -10.08 2.00 6.01
N LYS A 2 -11.35 2.42 5.93
CA LYS A 2 -11.78 3.53 5.03
C LYS A 2 -10.95 4.83 5.20
N PHE A 3 -10.64 5.22 6.43
CA PHE A 3 -9.74 6.34 6.72
C PHE A 3 -8.34 6.19 6.09
N ILE A 4 -7.75 4.98 6.16
CA ILE A 4 -6.46 4.70 5.54
C ILE A 4 -6.55 4.90 4.02
N CYS A 5 -7.58 4.32 3.38
CA CYS A 5 -7.75 4.37 1.93
C CYS A 5 -8.07 5.77 1.38
N LYS A 6 -8.76 6.60 2.18
CA LYS A 6 -9.25 7.91 1.76
C LYS A 6 -8.37 9.03 2.29
N ASP A 7 -8.49 9.36 3.56
CA ASP A 7 -7.89 10.54 4.17
C ASP A 7 -6.37 10.41 4.30
N PHE A 8 -5.89 9.29 4.84
CA PHE A 8 -4.47 9.05 5.06
C PHE A 8 -3.71 8.95 3.72
N TRP A 9 -4.16 8.08 2.81
CA TRP A 9 -3.54 7.90 1.51
C TRP A 9 -3.54 9.18 0.68
N THR A 10 -4.67 9.92 0.68
CA THR A 10 -4.76 11.21 -0.04
C THR A 10 -3.83 12.25 0.56
N THR A 11 -3.66 12.27 1.88
CA THR A 11 -2.75 13.23 2.54
C THR A 11 -1.30 12.99 2.11
N VAL A 12 -0.87 11.73 2.13
CA VAL A 12 0.53 11.32 1.86
C VAL A 12 0.83 11.31 0.35
N PHE A 13 -0.02 10.68 -0.46
CA PHE A 13 0.26 10.40 -1.88
C PHE A 13 -0.58 11.22 -2.87
N LYS A 14 -1.47 12.08 -2.37
CA LYS A 14 -2.38 12.94 -3.17
C LYS A 14 -3.32 12.16 -4.07
N LYS A 15 -3.66 10.93 -3.68
CA LYS A 15 -4.70 10.09 -4.31
C LYS A 15 -5.34 9.17 -3.27
N GLN A 16 -6.52 8.65 -3.58
CA GLN A 16 -7.14 7.55 -2.81
C GLN A 16 -6.60 6.20 -3.28
N ILE A 17 -6.73 5.18 -2.44
CA ILE A 17 -6.54 3.77 -2.84
C ILE A 17 -7.56 3.41 -3.92
N ASP A 18 -7.10 2.70 -4.96
CA ASP A 18 -7.94 2.35 -6.12
C ASP A 18 -8.90 1.21 -5.80
N ASN A 19 -8.45 0.21 -5.05
CA ASN A 19 -9.28 -0.94 -4.66
C ASN A 19 -8.96 -1.39 -3.23
N LEU A 20 -10.01 -1.65 -2.45
CA LEU A 20 -9.92 -2.22 -1.11
C LEU A 20 -10.66 -3.57 -1.12
N ARG A 21 -9.92 -4.64 -0.84
CA ARG A 21 -10.48 -5.99 -0.66
C ARG A 21 -10.35 -6.42 0.80
N THR A 22 -11.24 -7.28 1.27
CA THR A 22 -11.16 -7.91 2.59
C THR A 22 -11.72 -9.31 2.54
N ASN A 23 -11.21 -10.21 3.39
CA ASN A 23 -11.80 -11.52 3.61
C ASN A 23 -12.85 -11.52 4.74
N HIS A 24 -13.20 -10.35 5.30
CA HIS A 24 -14.08 -10.20 6.47
C HIS A 24 -13.58 -10.89 7.76
N GLN A 25 -12.34 -11.37 7.78
CA GLN A 25 -11.69 -12.04 8.91
C GLN A 25 -10.44 -11.29 9.37
N GLY A 26 -10.37 -9.98 9.11
CA GLY A 26 -9.26 -9.12 9.55
C GLY A 26 -8.21 -8.83 8.48
N ILE A 27 -8.18 -9.58 7.37
CA ILE A 27 -7.23 -9.30 6.28
C ILE A 27 -7.81 -8.24 5.34
N TYR A 28 -6.99 -7.24 5.03
CA TYR A 28 -7.29 -6.17 4.08
C TYR A 28 -6.20 -6.08 3.02
N VAL A 29 -6.60 -5.90 1.76
CA VAL A 29 -5.68 -5.65 0.64
C VAL A 29 -6.01 -4.31 0.01
N LEU A 30 -5.05 -3.38 0.08
CA LEU A 30 -5.13 -2.02 -0.44
C LEU A 30 -4.31 -1.95 -1.72
N GLN A 31 -4.97 -1.78 -2.86
CA GLN A 31 -4.33 -1.75 -4.16
C GLN A 31 -4.20 -0.30 -4.68
N ASP A 32 -2.99 0.06 -5.08
CA ASP A 32 -2.70 1.31 -5.79
C ASP A 32 -2.15 0.96 -7.18
N ASN A 33 -2.89 1.28 -8.24
CA ASN A 33 -2.57 0.93 -9.62
C ASN A 33 -1.46 1.79 -10.23
N LYS A 34 -1.19 2.94 -9.65
CA LYS A 34 -0.23 3.92 -10.16
C LYS A 34 0.52 4.54 -8.98
N PHE A 35 1.18 3.69 -8.21
CA PHE A 35 1.79 4.14 -6.97
C PHE A 35 2.95 5.08 -7.27
N ARG A 36 2.89 6.30 -6.70
CA ARG A 36 3.76 7.42 -7.08
C ARG A 36 5.25 7.05 -7.06
N LEU A 37 5.71 6.30 -6.05
CA LEU A 37 7.12 5.90 -5.93
C LEU A 37 7.55 4.94 -7.05
N LEU A 38 6.67 4.06 -7.50
CA LEU A 38 6.97 3.10 -8.57
C LEU A 38 6.80 3.71 -9.97
N THR A 39 5.90 4.69 -10.14
CA THR A 39 5.73 5.38 -11.44
C THR A 39 7.01 6.05 -11.93
N GLN A 40 7.88 6.50 -11.01
CA GLN A 40 9.17 7.11 -11.35
C GLN A 40 10.29 6.09 -11.56
N MET A 41 10.05 4.82 -11.24
CA MET A 41 11.06 3.76 -11.31
C MET A 41 11.02 3.04 -12.65
N SER A 42 9.86 2.50 -13.05
CA SER A 42 9.70 1.75 -14.29
C SER A 42 8.23 1.44 -14.59
N THR A 43 7.92 1.26 -15.88
CA THR A 43 6.66 0.67 -16.37
C THR A 43 6.82 -0.78 -16.85
N GLY A 44 8.06 -1.27 -16.96
CA GLY A 44 8.39 -2.65 -17.36
C GLY A 44 8.72 -3.55 -16.16
N LYS A 45 9.30 -4.73 -16.43
CA LYS A 45 9.61 -5.74 -15.39
C LYS A 45 11.02 -5.64 -14.79
N GLN A 46 11.87 -4.79 -15.36
CA GLN A 46 13.32 -4.70 -15.07
C GLN A 46 13.69 -4.51 -13.59
N TYR A 47 12.82 -3.88 -12.79
CA TYR A 47 13.08 -3.62 -11.36
C TYR A 47 12.09 -4.30 -10.42
N LEU A 48 11.33 -5.31 -10.87
CA LEU A 48 10.35 -6.00 -10.00
C LEU A 48 10.99 -6.58 -8.73
N GLU A 49 12.21 -7.09 -8.81
CA GLU A 49 12.93 -7.64 -7.65
C GLU A 49 13.30 -6.54 -6.62
N TYR A 50 13.52 -5.31 -7.08
CA TYR A 50 13.91 -4.19 -6.23
C TYR A 50 12.71 -3.39 -5.72
N ALA A 51 11.61 -3.36 -6.47
CA ALA A 51 10.43 -2.54 -6.19
C ALA A 51 9.87 -2.72 -4.76
N PRO A 52 9.73 -3.93 -4.20
CA PRO A 52 9.23 -4.12 -2.83
C PRO A 52 10.09 -3.42 -1.77
N LYS A 53 11.40 -3.28 -1.98
CA LYS A 53 12.31 -2.58 -1.04
C LYS A 53 11.93 -1.12 -0.86
N TYR A 54 11.39 -0.48 -1.90
CA TYR A 54 10.93 0.91 -1.86
C TYR A 54 9.55 1.09 -1.20
N LEU A 55 8.84 -0.01 -0.91
CA LEU A 55 7.52 0.01 -0.28
C LEU A 55 7.58 -0.18 1.24
N ALA A 56 8.73 -0.63 1.79
CA ALA A 56 8.90 -0.91 3.22
C ALA A 56 8.55 0.30 4.11
N PHE A 57 8.95 1.50 3.70
CA PHE A 57 8.60 2.72 4.40
C PHE A 57 7.08 2.97 4.42
N THR A 58 6.42 2.77 3.28
CA THR A 58 4.95 2.92 3.18
C THR A 58 4.21 1.87 4.01
N CYS A 59 4.71 0.63 4.10
CA CYS A 59 4.19 -0.36 5.04
C CYS A 59 4.24 0.16 6.49
N GLY A 60 5.37 0.74 6.89
CA GLY A 60 5.55 1.36 8.20
C GLY A 60 4.57 2.52 8.45
N LEU A 61 4.33 3.36 7.44
CA LEU A 61 3.35 4.45 7.53
C LEU A 61 1.94 3.94 7.77
N VAL A 62 1.49 2.94 7.00
CA VAL A 62 0.15 2.36 7.16
C VAL A 62 0.03 1.68 8.53
N ARG A 63 1.02 0.88 8.92
CA ARG A 63 1.06 0.20 10.22
C ARG A 63 1.03 1.19 11.38
N GLY A 64 1.82 2.26 11.32
CA GLY A 64 1.84 3.32 12.33
C GLY A 64 0.51 4.07 12.40
N GLY A 65 -0.08 4.39 11.24
CA GLY A 65 -1.40 5.01 11.16
C GLY A 65 -2.50 4.15 11.79
N LEU A 66 -2.48 2.84 11.54
CA LEU A 66 -3.40 1.89 12.16
C LEU A 66 -3.16 1.76 13.67
N SER A 67 -1.90 1.69 14.10
CA SER A 67 -1.55 1.62 15.52
C SER A 67 -2.03 2.86 16.30
N ASN A 68 -1.97 4.05 15.70
CA ASN A 68 -2.49 5.28 16.31
C ASN A 68 -4.03 5.29 16.45
N LEU A 69 -4.72 4.47 15.66
CA LEU A 69 -6.16 4.23 15.76
C LEU A 69 -6.49 3.05 16.70
N GLY A 70 -5.50 2.51 17.41
CA GLY A 70 -5.66 1.36 18.30
C GLY A 70 -5.73 0.00 17.59
N ILE A 71 -5.42 -0.06 16.29
CA ILE A 71 -5.44 -1.29 15.49
C ILE A 71 -4.00 -1.81 15.33
N LYS A 72 -3.69 -2.90 16.03
CA LYS A 72 -2.44 -3.64 15.82
C LYS A 72 -2.57 -4.43 14.52
N SER A 73 -1.59 -4.28 13.64
CA SER A 73 -1.52 -5.01 12.37
C SER A 73 -0.07 -5.23 11.94
N ILE A 74 0.11 -6.19 11.05
CA ILE A 74 1.29 -6.38 10.22
C ILE A 74 0.93 -5.90 8.82
N VAL A 75 1.79 -5.06 8.24
CA VAL A 75 1.60 -4.57 6.86
C VAL A 75 2.75 -5.04 6.00
N THR A 76 2.44 -5.79 4.95
CA THR A 76 3.38 -6.21 3.90
C THR A 76 2.98 -5.56 2.57
N ALA A 77 3.89 -5.61 1.59
CA ALA A 77 3.62 -5.08 0.26
C ALA A 77 4.17 -5.99 -0.84
N GLU A 78 3.43 -6.05 -1.95
CA GLU A 78 3.76 -6.86 -3.12
C GLU A 78 3.65 -6.02 -4.40
N VAL A 79 4.45 -6.38 -5.40
CA VAL A 79 4.50 -5.72 -6.72
C VAL A 79 4.46 -6.79 -7.81
N SER A 80 3.27 -7.09 -8.31
CA SER A 80 3.09 -8.04 -9.42
C SER A 80 3.35 -7.42 -10.79
N ALA A 81 3.06 -6.12 -10.94
CA ALA A 81 3.29 -5.36 -12.16
C ALA A 81 3.49 -3.89 -11.83
N MET A 82 4.62 -3.30 -12.24
CA MET A 82 4.84 -1.87 -12.03
C MET A 82 3.98 -1.02 -12.99
N PRO A 83 3.45 0.13 -12.54
CA PRO A 83 3.66 0.77 -11.24
C PRO A 83 2.62 0.41 -10.17
N ALA A 84 1.88 -0.68 -10.34
CA ALA A 84 0.88 -1.12 -9.38
C ALA A 84 1.52 -1.84 -8.19
N CYS A 85 0.96 -1.66 -7.00
CA CYS A 85 1.35 -2.40 -5.81
C CYS A 85 0.13 -2.69 -4.92
N GLU A 86 0.26 -3.73 -4.11
CA GLU A 86 -0.73 -4.12 -3.12
C GLU A 86 -0.11 -4.08 -1.72
N TYR A 87 -0.81 -3.47 -0.78
CA TYR A 87 -0.47 -3.50 0.64
C TYR A 87 -1.44 -4.42 1.37
N ILE A 88 -0.92 -5.41 2.07
CA ILE A 88 -1.70 -6.41 2.80
C ILE A 88 -1.57 -6.09 4.28
N SER A 89 -2.71 -5.92 4.96
CA SER A 89 -2.80 -5.73 6.41
C SER A 89 -3.48 -6.95 7.03
N ASP A 90 -2.78 -7.59 7.96
CA ASP A 90 -3.21 -8.70 8.84
C ASP A 90 -3.28 -8.17 10.29
#